data_AF-A0A3B8V7E9-F1
#
_entry.id   AF-A0A3B8V7E9-F1
#
_cell.length_a   1.000
_cell.length_b   1.000
_cell.length_c   1.000
_cell.angle_alpha   90.00
_cell.angle_beta   90.00
_cell.angle_gamma   90.00
#
_symmetry.space_group_name_H-M   'P 1'
#
loop_
_entity.id
_entity.type
_entity.pdbx_description
1 polymer ?
#
loop_
_entity_poly.entity_id
_entity_poly.type
_entity_poly.pdbx_seq_one_letter_code
_entity_poly.pdbx_strand_id
1 'polypeptide(L)' 'MVRFAGCCSPVPGDKIVGFTSRGRGVVIHRADCSNVRGIEKERLLPAEW' A
#
# COMPACT_ATOMS: atom_id res chain seq x y z
N MET A 1 10.74 -6.29 4.78
CA MET A 1 9.55 -7.18 4.81
C MET A 1 8.41 -6.46 4.11
N VAL A 2 7.72 -7.14 3.21
CA VAL A 2 6.54 -6.64 2.48
C VAL A 2 5.32 -7.45 2.95
N ARG A 3 4.19 -6.79 3.17
CA ARG A 3 2.93 -7.43 3.62
C ARG A 3 1.75 -6.82 2.89
N PHE A 4 0.65 -7.56 2.73
CA PHE A 4 -0.59 -7.04 2.18
C PHE A 4 -1.49 -6.48 3.28
N ALA A 5 -2.18 -5.37 3.00
CA ALA A 5 -3.11 -4.77 3.93
C ALA A 5 -4.41 -5.56 4.02
N GLY A 6 -4.85 -5.88 5.25
CA GLY A 6 -6.13 -6.55 5.48
C GLY A 6 -7.37 -5.67 5.25
N CYS A 7 -7.20 -4.36 5.06
CA CYS A 7 -8.33 -3.43 4.89
C CYS A 7 -8.87 -3.35 3.45
N CYS A 8 -8.08 -3.76 2.45
CA CYS A 8 -8.48 -3.72 1.04
C CYS A 8 -8.12 -4.97 0.25
N SER A 9 -7.50 -5.98 0.89
CA SER A 9 -7.19 -7.30 0.36
C SER A 9 -6.75 -7.29 -1.12
N PRO A 10 -5.59 -6.69 -1.44
CA PRO A 10 -5.13 -6.57 -2.83
C PRO A 10 -4.95 -7.94 -3.49
N VAL A 11 -5.40 -8.08 -4.74
CA VAL A 11 -5.26 -9.30 -5.55
C VAL A 11 -4.64 -9.03 -6.92
N PRO A 12 -3.95 -10.01 -7.54
CA PRO A 12 -3.33 -9.85 -8.85
C PRO A 12 -4.28 -9.20 -9.87
N GLY A 13 -3.81 -8.11 -10.50
CA GLY A 13 -4.60 -7.29 -11.41
C GLY A 13 -5.10 -5.97 -10.82
N ASP A 14 -5.14 -5.83 -9.49
CA ASP A 14 -5.45 -4.55 -8.85
C ASP A 14 -4.35 -3.51 -9.09
N LYS A 15 -4.71 -2.23 -9.19
CA LYS A 15 -3.70 -1.17 -9.05
C LYS A 15 -3.30 -1.09 -7.59
N ILE A 16 -2.00 -1.21 -7.29
CA ILE A 16 -1.49 -1.24 -5.92
C ILE A 16 -0.51 -0.10 -5.65
N VAL A 17 -0.35 0.23 -4.36
CA VAL A 17 0.64 1.18 -3.85
C VAL A 17 1.27 0.60 -2.58
N GLY A 18 2.57 0.81 -2.42
CA GLY A 18 3.27 0.52 -1.18
C GLY A 18 3.12 1.67 -0.19
N PHE A 19 2.96 1.35 1.09
CA PHE A 19 2.95 2.32 2.17
C PHE A 19 4.09 1.99 3.15
N THR A 20 4.96 2.96 3.43
CA THR A 20 6.06 2.77 4.38
C THR A 20 5.59 3.03 5.81
N SER A 21 5.60 1.97 6.62
CA SER A 21 5.40 2.10 8.06
C SER A 21 6.75 2.25 8.75
N ARG A 22 6.87 3.24 9.65
CA ARG A 22 8.05 3.41 10.50
C ARG A 22 8.36 2.09 11.23
N GLY A 23 9.53 1.51 10.93
CA GLY A 23 10.04 0.28 11.55
C GLY A 23 9.36 -1.05 11.19
N ARG A 24 8.28 -1.06 10.40
CA ARG A 24 7.52 -2.29 10.09
C ARG A 24 7.61 -2.76 8.63
N GLY A 25 8.36 -2.03 7.80
CA GLY A 25 8.52 -2.33 6.38
C GLY A 25 7.42 -1.71 5.51
N VAL A 26 7.15 -2.35 4.39
CA VAL A 26 6.20 -1.86 3.37
C VAL A 26 4.91 -2.66 3.45
N VAL A 27 3.78 -1.96 3.47
CA VAL A 27 2.45 -2.56 3.41
C VAL A 27 1.82 -2.22 2.06
N ILE A 28 1.39 -3.23 1.31
CA ILE A 28 0.74 -3.08 0.02
C ILE A 28 -0.76 -2.83 0.22
N HIS A 29 -1.23 -1.72 -0.32
CA HIS A 29 -2.64 -1.37 -0.41
C HIS A 29 -3.06 -1.32 -1.87
N ARG A 30 -4.37 -1.39 -2.13
CA ARG A 30 -4.89 -0.94 -3.43
C ARG A 30 -4.70 0.57 -3.56
N ALA A 31 -4.45 1.03 -4.78
CA ALA A 31 -4.26 2.45 -5.10
C ALA A 31 -5.51 3.30 -4.77
N ASP A 32 -6.69 2.68 -4.75
CA ASP A 32 -7.97 3.30 -4.40
C ASP A 32 -8.36 3.17 -2.92
N CYS A 33 -7.50 2.61 -2.07
CA CYS A 33 -7.84 2.33 -0.67
C CYS A 33 -8.02 3.63 0.13
N SER A 34 -9.14 3.76 0.83
CA SER A 34 -9.45 4.93 1.68
C SER A 34 -8.43 5.16 2.79
N ASN A 35 -7.76 4.12 3.28
CA ASN A 35 -6.77 4.22 4.37
C ASN A 35 -5.43 4.80 3.93
N VAL A 36 -5.14 4.84 2.63
CA VAL A 36 -3.96 5.52 2.08
C VAL A 36 -4.33 6.85 1.40
N ARG A 37 -5.62 7.16 1.32
CA ARG A 37 -6.12 8.44 0.80
C ARG A 37 -5.79 9.54 1.81
N GLY A 38 -4.96 10.50 1.38
CA GLY A 38 -4.53 11.62 2.23
C GLY A 38 -3.26 11.35 3.04
N ILE A 39 -2.57 10.23 2.79
CA ILE A 39 -1.20 10.05 3.29
C ILE A 39 -0.22 10.86 2.43
N GLU A 40 0.77 11.46 3.10
CA GLU A 40 1.90 12.15 2.44
C GLU A 40 2.53 11.28 1.36
N LYS A 41 2.75 11.87 0.17
CA LYS A 41 3.20 11.14 -1.02
C LYS A 41 4.57 10.50 -0.82
N GLU A 42 5.43 11.09 0.01
CA GLU A 42 6.77 10.57 0.32
C GLU A 42 6.72 9.24 1.09
N ARG A 43 5.56 8.91 1.67
CA ARG A 43 5.33 7.64 2.38
C ARG A 43 4.68 6.59 1.49
N LEU A 44 4.24 6.96 0.29
CA LEU A 44 3.71 6.06 -0.71
C LEU A 44 4.81 5.70 -1.70
N LEU A 45 4.91 4.42 -2.03
CA LEU A 45 5.85 3.88 -2.99
C LEU A 45 5.07 3.34 -4.20
N PRO A 46 5.51 3.59 -5.44
CA PRO A 46 4.96 2.91 -6.60
C PRO A 46 5.15 1.40 -6.44
N ALA A 47 4.14 0.63 -6.81
CA ALA A 47 4.16 -0.82 -6.73
C ALA A 47 3.42 -1.42 -7.93
N GLU A 48 3.91 -2.57 -8.37
CA GLU A 48 3.32 -3.39 -9.44
C GLU A 48 3.32 -4.86 -8.97
N TRP A 49 2.51 -5.69 -9.63
CA TRP A 49 2.38 -7.11 -9.31
C TRP A 49 3.60 -7.94 -9.68
#